data_AF-A0A0B7B121-F1
#
_entry.id   AF-A0A0B7B121-F1
#
_cell.length_a   1.000
_cell.length_b   1.000
_cell.length_c   1.000
_cell.angle_alpha   90.00
_cell.angle_beta   90.00
_cell.angle_gamma   90.00
#
_symmetry.space_group_name_H-M   'P 1'
#
loop_
_entity.id
_entity.type
_entity.pdbx_description
1 polymer ?
#
loop_
_entity_poly.entity_id
_entity_poly.type
_entity_poly.pdbx_seq_one_letter_code
_entity_poly.pdbx_strand_id
1 'polypeptide(L)'
;MFDVIDMPWDWPVEVNYHEAKAFCKWKGQGYRLPIEAEHNVMRGPQISTKKGTASDIIFQKEIHANINCQYGSSTPVNMFPPTKTGFYDVFGNTWEWVEDHFNGLNGFHTHFLYDDFSSPCFDGKHNVILGGSWISTGDEASRFARYAFRRHFFQHCGFRLARSLTDKVDLPARVVDTDVFVLGSGVQANKIYLDNLSVHHVKSTNTVYNYDTLETLEGILELEFGFRESLAAVITSLCWSYCNHYHVPTNSAVHLGTATGRGSFELSKHFSQVLGVEMCGRLIDAAISLKSGQQITCKNGKDISLNDSYNLDRIIFKQLTWVSNEIDSHDLVLITHLDRVQNPKAWLVRVWEITKPKGIAVIASKDGSWNKESLHHHLSPKLKCVSSQEVPFEDRDGESNAVVTVWKHK
;
A
#
# COMPACT_ATOMS: atom_id res chain seq x y z
N MET A 1 22.27 -17.34 -27.45
CA MET A 1 21.68 -16.08 -26.91
C MET A 1 21.95 -14.88 -27.80
N PHE A 2 22.92 -14.95 -28.74
CA PHE A 2 23.18 -13.90 -29.74
C PHE A 2 22.82 -14.34 -31.16
N ASP A 3 22.14 -15.47 -31.29
CA ASP A 3 21.76 -16.05 -32.56
C ASP A 3 20.58 -15.27 -33.11
N VAL A 4 20.70 -14.80 -34.35
CA VAL A 4 19.57 -14.21 -35.08
C VAL A 4 18.68 -15.37 -35.51
N ILE A 5 17.46 -15.40 -34.99
CA ILE A 5 16.43 -16.35 -35.38
C ILE A 5 15.31 -15.64 -36.12
N ASP A 6 14.59 -16.37 -36.98
CA ASP A 6 13.34 -15.88 -37.53
C ASP A 6 12.35 -15.61 -36.40
N MET A 7 11.59 -14.53 -36.52
CA MET A 7 10.59 -14.17 -35.51
C MET A 7 9.53 -15.28 -35.42
N PRO A 8 9.31 -15.88 -34.23
CA PRO A 8 8.32 -16.93 -34.07
C PRO A 8 6.92 -16.30 -33.99
N TRP A 9 6.27 -16.15 -35.15
CA TRP A 9 4.99 -15.44 -35.28
C TRP A 9 3.79 -16.12 -34.60
N ASP A 10 3.93 -17.38 -34.22
CA ASP A 10 2.91 -18.18 -33.53
C ASP A 10 3.12 -18.26 -32.01
N TRP A 11 4.08 -17.50 -31.47
CA TRP A 11 4.29 -17.36 -30.02
C TRP A 11 3.44 -16.23 -29.44
N PRO A 12 3.13 -16.26 -28.13
CA PRO A 12 2.43 -15.16 -27.49
C PRO A 12 3.29 -13.90 -27.50
N VAL A 13 2.63 -12.74 -27.65
CA VAL A 13 3.27 -11.44 -27.49
C VAL A 13 3.36 -11.09 -26.01
N GLU A 14 4.49 -10.54 -25.58
CA GLU A 14 4.67 -9.98 -24.22
C GLU A 14 4.53 -8.45 -24.30
N VAL A 15 3.58 -7.89 -23.56
CA VAL A 15 3.21 -6.46 -23.60
C VAL A 15 2.77 -5.97 -22.21
N ASN A 16 2.89 -4.66 -21.99
CA ASN A 16 2.28 -4.05 -20.82
C ASN A 16 0.75 -3.93 -20.99
N TYR A 17 0.04 -3.61 -19.90
CA TYR A 17 -1.41 -3.52 -19.90
C TYR A 17 -1.93 -2.46 -20.88
N HIS A 18 -1.24 -1.32 -21.00
CA HIS A 18 -1.66 -0.22 -21.87
C HIS A 18 -1.59 -0.61 -23.35
N GLU A 19 -0.53 -1.32 -23.76
CA GLU A 19 -0.36 -1.84 -25.12
C GLU A 19 -1.44 -2.88 -25.45
N ALA A 20 -1.72 -3.82 -24.53
CA ALA A 20 -2.79 -4.80 -24.68
C ALA A 20 -4.15 -4.13 -24.88
N LYS A 21 -4.48 -3.12 -24.05
CA LYS A 21 -5.72 -2.33 -24.19
C LYS A 21 -5.78 -1.55 -25.50
N ALA A 22 -4.66 -0.95 -25.92
CA ALA A 22 -4.59 -0.22 -27.18
C ALA A 22 -4.87 -1.16 -28.37
N PHE A 23 -4.35 -2.38 -28.34
CA PHE A 23 -4.62 -3.39 -29.35
C PHE A 23 -6.09 -3.82 -29.37
N CYS A 24 -6.71 -4.08 -28.22
CA CYS A 24 -8.15 -4.37 -28.14
C CYS A 24 -8.98 -3.27 -28.81
N LYS A 25 -8.68 -2.00 -28.53
CA LYS A 25 -9.38 -0.85 -29.12
C LYS A 25 -9.16 -0.76 -30.63
N TRP A 26 -7.94 -1.02 -31.09
CA TRP A 26 -7.61 -1.07 -32.52
C TRP A 26 -8.38 -2.19 -33.25
N LYS A 27 -8.62 -3.35 -32.61
CA LYS A 27 -9.40 -4.46 -33.21
C LYS A 27 -10.86 -4.11 -33.49
N GLY A 28 -11.41 -3.12 -32.80
CA GLY A 28 -12.72 -2.56 -33.07
C GLY A 28 -13.67 -2.61 -31.87
N GLN A 29 -14.92 -2.22 -32.12
CA GLN A 29 -15.93 -2.08 -31.07
C GLN A 29 -16.24 -3.41 -30.37
N GLY A 30 -16.34 -3.35 -29.04
CA GLY A 30 -16.68 -4.48 -28.18
C GLY A 30 -15.51 -5.42 -27.86
N TYR A 31 -14.34 -5.25 -28.51
CA TYR A 31 -13.11 -5.97 -28.13
C TYR A 31 -12.48 -5.36 -26.88
N ARG A 32 -12.02 -6.23 -25.99
CA ARG A 32 -11.49 -5.89 -24.67
C ARG A 32 -10.59 -7.01 -24.15
N LEU A 33 -10.00 -6.80 -22.98
CA LEU A 33 -9.38 -7.89 -22.22
C LEU A 33 -10.49 -8.72 -21.56
N PRO A 34 -10.24 -10.01 -21.26
CA PRO A 34 -11.13 -10.78 -20.42
C PRO A 34 -11.23 -10.16 -19.02
N ILE A 35 -12.35 -10.40 -18.34
CA ILE A 35 -12.44 -10.20 -16.88
C ILE A 35 -11.94 -11.45 -16.16
N GLU A 36 -11.57 -11.33 -14.89
CA GLU A 36 -11.09 -12.45 -14.06
C GLU A 36 -12.08 -13.64 -14.06
N ALA A 37 -13.39 -13.37 -14.04
CA ALA A 37 -14.41 -14.40 -14.09
C ALA A 37 -14.38 -15.19 -15.42
N GLU A 38 -14.18 -14.52 -16.54
CA GLU A 38 -14.09 -15.16 -17.86
C GLU A 38 -12.83 -16.01 -17.99
N HIS A 39 -11.68 -15.50 -17.51
CA HIS A 39 -10.45 -16.29 -17.45
C HIS A 39 -10.66 -17.58 -16.64
N ASN A 40 -11.39 -17.51 -15.53
CA ASN A 40 -11.74 -18.71 -14.76
C ASN A 40 -12.63 -19.70 -15.53
N VAL A 41 -13.54 -19.22 -16.38
CA VAL A 41 -14.35 -20.08 -17.27
C VAL A 41 -13.49 -20.73 -18.36
N MET A 42 -12.51 -20.02 -18.91
CA MET A 42 -11.59 -20.54 -19.94
C MET A 42 -10.79 -21.77 -19.46
N ARG A 43 -10.51 -21.85 -18.15
CA ARG A 43 -9.86 -23.01 -17.51
C ARG A 43 -10.69 -24.30 -17.64
N GLY A 44 -11.99 -24.23 -17.91
CA GLY A 44 -12.88 -25.38 -18.00
C GLY A 44 -13.14 -26.07 -16.66
N PRO A 45 -13.73 -27.27 -16.63
CA PRO A 45 -13.99 -28.02 -15.40
C PRO A 45 -12.70 -28.36 -14.66
N GLN A 46 -12.59 -27.88 -13.42
CA GLN A 46 -11.41 -28.06 -12.59
C GLN A 46 -11.69 -29.03 -11.43
N ILE A 47 -10.63 -29.59 -10.85
CA ILE A 47 -10.73 -30.41 -9.63
C ILE A 47 -11.29 -29.53 -8.50
N SER A 48 -12.21 -30.08 -7.70
CA SER A 48 -12.81 -29.39 -6.56
C SER A 48 -11.75 -28.96 -5.55
N THR A 49 -11.80 -27.71 -5.11
CA THR A 49 -10.92 -27.14 -4.08
C THR A 49 -10.99 -27.86 -2.74
N LYS A 50 -12.06 -28.64 -2.49
CA LYS A 50 -12.19 -29.53 -1.32
C LYS A 50 -11.12 -30.61 -1.26
N LYS A 51 -10.43 -30.90 -2.38
CA LYS A 51 -9.31 -31.84 -2.41
C LYS A 51 -7.97 -31.22 -1.96
N GLY A 52 -7.97 -29.99 -1.47
CA GLY A 52 -6.77 -29.30 -1.01
C GLY A 52 -5.79 -29.05 -2.17
N THR A 53 -4.48 -29.19 -1.90
CA THR A 53 -3.41 -28.95 -2.88
C THR A 53 -3.54 -29.83 -4.13
N ALA A 54 -4.06 -31.05 -4.02
CA ALA A 54 -4.30 -31.93 -5.16
C ALA A 54 -5.33 -31.39 -6.17
N SER A 55 -6.00 -30.27 -5.87
CA SER A 55 -6.90 -29.58 -6.79
C SER A 55 -6.21 -28.56 -7.71
N ASP A 56 -4.93 -28.27 -7.44
CA ASP A 56 -4.11 -27.37 -8.24
C ASP A 56 -3.49 -28.09 -9.44
N ILE A 57 -3.17 -27.35 -10.50
CA ILE A 57 -2.47 -27.87 -11.67
C ILE A 57 -1.03 -28.26 -11.34
N ILE A 58 -0.35 -27.49 -10.48
CA ILE A 58 1.06 -27.72 -10.14
C ILE A 58 1.32 -29.00 -9.33
N PHE A 59 0.27 -29.62 -8.79
CA PHE A 59 0.35 -30.89 -8.06
C PHE A 59 -0.18 -32.08 -8.88
N GLN A 60 -0.51 -31.88 -10.16
CA GLN A 60 -0.93 -32.96 -11.05
C GLN A 60 0.29 -33.69 -11.62
N LYS A 61 0.13 -35.00 -11.89
CA LYS A 61 1.21 -35.83 -12.46
C LYS A 61 1.54 -35.45 -13.90
N GLU A 62 0.51 -35.10 -14.66
CA GLU A 62 0.64 -34.68 -16.05
C GLU A 62 0.20 -33.22 -16.12
N ILE A 63 1.14 -32.35 -16.51
CA ILE A 63 0.92 -30.92 -16.68
C ILE A 63 1.08 -30.60 -18.16
N HIS A 64 0.01 -30.09 -18.76
CA HIS A 64 -0.01 -29.65 -20.16
C HIS A 64 0.03 -28.13 -20.23
N ALA A 65 1.13 -27.55 -19.78
CA ALA A 65 1.36 -26.11 -19.73
C ALA A 65 2.87 -25.83 -19.77
N ASN A 66 3.28 -24.74 -20.41
CA ASN A 66 4.66 -24.28 -20.37
C ASN A 66 4.88 -23.49 -19.07
N ILE A 67 5.41 -24.13 -18.03
CA ILE A 67 5.73 -23.54 -16.72
C ILE A 67 7.06 -24.11 -16.21
N ASN A 68 7.53 -23.65 -15.05
CA ASN A 68 8.75 -24.16 -14.40
C ASN A 68 10.01 -24.11 -15.30
N CYS A 69 10.11 -23.06 -16.13
CA CYS A 69 11.22 -22.86 -17.06
C CYS A 69 11.45 -24.03 -18.02
N GLN A 70 10.46 -24.88 -18.29
CA GLN A 70 10.64 -26.15 -19.01
C GLN A 70 11.36 -26.00 -20.35
N TYR A 71 11.07 -24.92 -21.10
CA TYR A 71 11.67 -24.64 -22.40
C TYR A 71 12.60 -23.41 -22.39
N GLY A 72 12.70 -22.70 -21.27
CA GLY A 72 13.49 -21.47 -21.15
C GLY A 72 12.97 -20.27 -21.94
N SER A 73 11.76 -20.36 -22.51
CA SER A 73 11.07 -19.30 -23.24
C SER A 73 9.59 -19.60 -23.36
N SER A 74 8.83 -18.66 -23.91
CA SER A 74 7.51 -18.91 -24.48
C SER A 74 7.56 -19.97 -25.59
N THR A 75 6.41 -20.51 -25.95
CA THR A 75 6.22 -21.57 -26.95
C THR A 75 5.05 -21.21 -27.88
N PRO A 76 4.88 -21.88 -29.04
CA PRO A 76 3.70 -21.68 -29.88
C PRO A 76 2.39 -21.79 -29.09
N VAL A 77 1.43 -20.91 -29.37
CA VAL A 77 0.17 -20.74 -28.62
C VAL A 77 -0.79 -21.95 -28.67
N ASN A 78 -0.39 -23.04 -29.31
CA ASN A 78 -1.13 -24.28 -29.46
C ASN A 78 -0.24 -25.52 -29.25
N MET A 79 0.89 -25.37 -28.56
CA MET A 79 1.81 -26.48 -28.29
C MET A 79 1.16 -27.58 -27.44
N PHE A 80 0.37 -27.20 -26.44
CA PHE A 80 -0.35 -28.12 -25.56
C PHE A 80 -1.81 -28.30 -25.97
N PRO A 81 -2.47 -29.42 -25.62
CA PRO A 81 -3.89 -29.61 -25.87
C PRO A 81 -4.76 -28.51 -25.23
N PRO A 82 -5.89 -28.14 -25.84
CA PRO A 82 -6.77 -27.13 -25.27
C PRO A 82 -7.50 -27.66 -24.02
N THR A 83 -7.98 -26.73 -23.19
CA THR A 83 -8.95 -27.03 -22.13
C THR A 83 -10.22 -27.65 -22.72
N LYS A 84 -11.05 -28.28 -21.87
CA LYS A 84 -12.34 -28.85 -22.31
C LYS A 84 -13.31 -27.82 -22.91
N THR A 85 -13.07 -26.54 -22.68
CA THR A 85 -13.83 -25.42 -23.26
C THR A 85 -13.20 -24.87 -24.53
N GLY A 86 -12.09 -25.45 -25.00
CA GLY A 86 -11.45 -25.16 -26.29
C GLY A 86 -10.33 -24.11 -26.24
N PHE A 87 -9.84 -23.73 -25.06
CA PHE A 87 -8.81 -22.69 -24.92
C PHE A 87 -7.42 -23.29 -24.74
N TYR A 88 -6.46 -22.80 -25.52
CA TYR A 88 -5.04 -23.19 -25.41
C TYR A 88 -4.31 -22.27 -24.43
N ASP A 89 -3.31 -22.82 -23.73
CA ASP A 89 -2.37 -22.10 -22.88
C ASP A 89 -3.03 -21.10 -21.90
N VAL A 90 -4.15 -21.51 -21.27
CA VAL A 90 -4.76 -20.73 -20.15
C VAL A 90 -3.88 -20.79 -18.89
N PHE A 91 -2.97 -21.76 -18.84
CA PHE A 91 -1.92 -21.87 -17.83
C PHE A 91 -0.56 -21.91 -18.53
N GLY A 92 0.40 -21.15 -17.99
CA GLY A 92 1.75 -21.06 -18.51
C GLY A 92 1.87 -20.27 -19.81
N ASN A 93 3.03 -20.41 -20.45
CA ASN A 93 3.45 -19.63 -21.61
C ASN A 93 3.63 -18.15 -21.24
N THR A 94 2.54 -17.39 -21.11
CA THR A 94 2.57 -16.01 -20.59
C THR A 94 1.45 -15.80 -19.59
N TRP A 95 1.71 -14.99 -18.56
CA TRP A 95 0.64 -14.41 -17.75
C TRP A 95 -0.36 -13.66 -18.64
N GLU A 96 -1.63 -13.63 -18.27
CA GLU A 96 -2.65 -12.89 -19.03
C GLU A 96 -3.16 -11.68 -18.26
N TRP A 97 -3.07 -10.49 -18.87
CA TRP A 97 -3.74 -9.29 -18.36
C TRP A 97 -5.27 -9.43 -18.40
N VAL A 98 -5.94 -9.05 -17.31
CA VAL A 98 -7.42 -8.93 -17.24
C VAL A 98 -7.86 -7.51 -16.86
N GLU A 99 -9.12 -7.18 -17.14
CA GLU A 99 -9.69 -5.84 -16.89
C GLU A 99 -9.74 -5.48 -15.39
N ASP A 100 -9.90 -6.48 -14.52
CA ASP A 100 -10.06 -6.28 -13.08
C ASP A 100 -8.85 -5.59 -12.43
N HIS A 101 -9.12 -4.62 -11.57
CA HIS A 101 -8.13 -4.11 -10.63
C HIS A 101 -7.84 -5.17 -9.57
N PHE A 102 -6.60 -5.26 -9.10
CA PHE A 102 -6.29 -6.16 -7.99
C PHE A 102 -7.03 -5.73 -6.72
N ASN A 103 -7.75 -6.68 -6.13
CA ASN A 103 -8.66 -6.44 -5.01
C ASN A 103 -8.81 -7.70 -4.16
N GLY A 104 -9.22 -7.52 -2.90
CA GLY A 104 -9.61 -8.61 -2.01
C GLY A 104 -10.91 -9.27 -2.47
N LEU A 105 -10.91 -10.61 -2.49
CA LEU A 105 -12.14 -11.38 -2.63
C LEU A 105 -13.00 -11.25 -1.35
N ASN A 106 -14.27 -11.67 -1.43
CA ASN A 106 -15.16 -11.62 -0.27
C ASN A 106 -14.58 -12.43 0.90
N GLY A 107 -14.54 -11.83 2.10
CA GLY A 107 -13.93 -12.43 3.30
C GLY A 107 -12.40 -12.45 3.30
N PHE A 108 -11.74 -11.66 2.44
CA PHE A 108 -10.28 -11.54 2.45
C PHE A 108 -9.76 -11.01 3.80
N HIS A 109 -8.73 -11.67 4.32
CA HIS A 109 -7.92 -11.22 5.45
C HIS A 109 -6.45 -11.47 5.14
N THR A 110 -5.59 -10.53 5.53
CA THR A 110 -4.15 -10.67 5.40
C THR A 110 -3.60 -11.74 6.35
N HIS A 111 -2.53 -12.42 5.95
CA HIS A 111 -1.86 -13.37 6.84
C HIS A 111 -0.96 -12.60 7.81
N PHE A 112 -1.00 -12.91 9.11
CA PHE A 112 -0.30 -12.14 10.15
C PHE A 112 1.23 -12.16 10.05
N LEU A 113 1.81 -13.12 9.31
CA LEU A 113 3.26 -13.18 9.03
C LEU A 113 3.68 -12.40 7.78
N TYR A 114 2.73 -12.06 6.91
CA TYR A 114 3.01 -11.37 5.66
C TYR A 114 1.80 -10.51 5.29
N ASP A 115 1.59 -9.45 6.06
CA ASP A 115 0.36 -8.66 6.05
C ASP A 115 0.31 -7.59 4.96
N ASP A 116 1.42 -7.39 4.25
CA ASP A 116 1.63 -6.40 3.20
C ASP A 116 1.85 -7.01 1.80
N PHE A 117 1.70 -8.33 1.63
CA PHE A 117 1.90 -8.95 0.31
C PHE A 117 0.86 -8.49 -0.73
N SER A 118 -0.43 -8.55 -0.38
CA SER A 118 -1.52 -8.19 -1.31
C SER A 118 -2.07 -6.78 -1.09
N SER A 119 -2.24 -6.38 0.17
CA SER A 119 -3.03 -5.19 0.51
C SER A 119 -2.48 -3.87 -0.05
N PRO A 120 -1.15 -3.64 -0.18
CA PRO A 120 -0.62 -2.42 -0.81
C PRO A 120 -0.90 -2.33 -2.32
N CYS A 121 -1.43 -3.38 -2.94
CA CYS A 121 -1.81 -3.35 -4.35
C CYS A 121 -3.32 -3.16 -4.58
N PHE A 122 -4.12 -3.00 -3.51
CA PHE A 122 -5.56 -2.69 -3.60
C PHE A 122 -5.82 -1.19 -3.85
N ASP A 123 -4.98 -0.56 -4.66
CA ASP A 123 -4.90 0.89 -4.85
C ASP A 123 -5.61 1.38 -6.14
N GLY A 124 -6.19 0.45 -6.91
CA GLY A 124 -6.77 0.77 -8.22
C GLY A 124 -5.75 1.17 -9.28
N LYS A 125 -4.46 0.92 -9.04
CA LYS A 125 -3.37 1.18 -9.98
C LYS A 125 -2.68 -0.11 -10.47
N HIS A 126 -3.03 -1.25 -9.88
CA HIS A 126 -2.57 -2.57 -10.31
C HIS A 126 -3.73 -3.35 -10.95
N ASN A 127 -3.44 -3.98 -12.09
CA ASN A 127 -4.36 -4.92 -12.72
C ASN A 127 -4.00 -6.35 -12.30
N VAL A 128 -4.99 -7.23 -12.31
CA VAL A 128 -4.76 -8.65 -12.08
C VAL A 128 -4.11 -9.27 -13.32
N ILE A 129 -3.14 -10.15 -13.08
CA ILE A 129 -2.61 -11.09 -14.06
C ILE A 129 -2.88 -12.52 -13.60
N LEU A 130 -3.24 -13.41 -14.53
CA LEU A 130 -3.64 -14.79 -14.24
C LEU A 130 -2.93 -15.80 -15.15
N GLY A 131 -2.84 -17.06 -14.70
CA GLY A 131 -2.41 -18.20 -15.53
C GLY A 131 -0.95 -18.63 -15.37
N GLY A 132 -0.07 -17.80 -14.84
CA GLY A 132 1.36 -18.09 -14.82
C GLY A 132 2.01 -17.89 -16.18
N SER A 133 3.34 -17.79 -16.21
CA SER A 133 4.15 -17.73 -17.44
C SER A 133 5.11 -18.91 -17.52
N TRP A 134 5.86 -19.02 -18.62
CA TRP A 134 6.89 -20.05 -18.80
C TRP A 134 7.93 -20.07 -17.68
N ILE A 135 8.22 -18.93 -17.06
CA ILE A 135 9.19 -18.82 -15.95
C ILE A 135 8.55 -19.05 -14.58
N SER A 136 7.21 -19.02 -14.49
CA SER A 136 6.51 -19.14 -13.21
C SER A 136 6.72 -20.51 -12.58
N THR A 137 7.07 -20.50 -11.30
CA THR A 137 7.33 -21.69 -10.49
C THR A 137 6.50 -21.67 -9.22
N GLY A 138 6.18 -22.86 -8.69
CA GLY A 138 5.43 -22.97 -7.43
C GLY A 138 4.10 -22.21 -7.46
N ASP A 139 3.88 -21.35 -6.46
CA ASP A 139 2.64 -20.58 -6.31
C ASP A 139 2.35 -19.65 -7.49
N GLU A 140 3.38 -19.13 -8.18
CA GLU A 140 3.17 -18.31 -9.37
C GLU A 140 2.58 -19.08 -10.56
N ALA A 141 2.73 -20.41 -10.59
CA ALA A 141 2.10 -21.26 -11.60
C ALA A 141 0.76 -21.87 -11.10
N SER A 142 0.35 -21.56 -9.87
CA SER A 142 -0.87 -22.08 -9.26
C SER A 142 -2.11 -21.57 -9.98
N ARG A 143 -3.17 -22.40 -10.01
CA ARG A 143 -4.50 -21.92 -10.41
C ARG A 143 -5.12 -20.91 -9.45
N PHE A 144 -4.64 -20.86 -8.21
CA PHE A 144 -5.09 -19.92 -7.18
C PHE A 144 -4.32 -18.61 -7.23
N ALA A 145 -3.24 -18.56 -8.01
CA ALA A 145 -2.44 -17.36 -8.20
C ALA A 145 -3.28 -16.22 -8.75
N ARG A 146 -3.28 -15.11 -8.00
CA ARG A 146 -3.78 -13.80 -8.43
C ARG A 146 -2.67 -12.82 -8.13
N TYR A 147 -1.94 -12.39 -9.15
CA TYR A 147 -0.86 -11.43 -8.99
C TYR A 147 -1.30 -10.05 -9.45
N ALA A 148 -0.76 -9.03 -8.78
CA ALA A 148 -1.00 -7.64 -9.07
C ALA A 148 0.22 -7.07 -9.77
N PHE A 149 0.03 -6.33 -10.86
CA PHE A 149 1.16 -5.68 -11.51
C PHE A 149 0.81 -4.29 -12.03
N ARG A 150 1.81 -3.40 -12.04
CA ARG A 150 1.65 -2.03 -12.54
C ARG A 150 1.51 -2.06 -14.05
N ARG A 151 0.56 -1.29 -14.56
CA ARG A 151 0.14 -1.30 -15.98
C ARG A 151 1.23 -0.97 -17.00
N HIS A 152 2.28 -0.26 -16.58
CA HIS A 152 3.37 0.21 -17.43
C HIS A 152 4.65 -0.62 -17.28
N PHE A 153 4.70 -1.55 -16.34
CA PHE A 153 5.87 -2.42 -16.20
C PHE A 153 5.77 -3.60 -17.14
N PHE A 154 6.92 -3.96 -17.70
CA PHE A 154 7.10 -5.21 -18.42
C PHE A 154 7.09 -6.36 -17.41
N GLN A 155 6.38 -7.41 -17.76
CA GLN A 155 6.40 -8.72 -17.11
C GLN A 155 6.21 -9.75 -18.22
N HIS A 156 6.49 -11.03 -17.97
CA HIS A 156 6.18 -12.15 -18.89
C HIS A 156 4.66 -12.34 -19.07
N CYS A 157 4.00 -11.27 -19.50
CA CYS A 157 2.57 -11.05 -19.58
C CYS A 157 2.21 -10.75 -21.02
N GLY A 158 1.35 -11.59 -21.58
CA GLY A 158 0.59 -11.29 -22.78
C GLY A 158 -0.85 -10.96 -22.42
N PHE A 159 -1.75 -11.26 -23.35
CA PHE A 159 -3.18 -11.06 -23.14
C PHE A 159 -3.99 -11.91 -24.11
N ARG A 160 -5.29 -12.02 -23.80
CA ARG A 160 -6.28 -12.63 -24.68
C ARG A 160 -7.33 -11.59 -25.07
N LEU A 161 -7.93 -11.76 -26.24
CA LEU A 161 -9.07 -10.96 -26.66
C LEU A 161 -10.37 -11.58 -26.12
N ALA A 162 -11.21 -10.75 -25.53
CA ALA A 162 -12.61 -11.02 -25.31
C ALA A 162 -13.45 -10.04 -26.15
N ARG A 163 -14.65 -10.45 -26.55
CA ARG A 163 -15.60 -9.59 -27.26
C ARG A 163 -17.00 -9.77 -26.70
N SER A 164 -17.65 -8.66 -26.35
CA SER A 164 -19.06 -8.66 -26.01
C SER A 164 -19.91 -9.00 -27.24
N LEU A 165 -20.80 -9.98 -27.13
CA LEU A 165 -21.66 -10.42 -28.25
C LEU A 165 -22.83 -9.45 -28.51
N THR A 166 -23.14 -8.59 -27.55
CA THR A 166 -24.17 -7.56 -27.65
C THR A 166 -23.61 -6.25 -27.10
N ASP A 167 -24.23 -5.13 -27.46
CA ASP A 167 -23.86 -3.81 -26.94
C ASP A 167 -24.34 -3.57 -25.50
N LYS A 168 -25.20 -4.47 -24.98
CA LYS A 168 -25.77 -4.43 -23.63
C LYS A 168 -25.33 -5.66 -22.83
N VAL A 169 -24.05 -5.71 -22.45
CA VAL A 169 -23.55 -6.75 -21.54
C VAL A 169 -23.14 -6.09 -20.24
N ASP A 170 -23.74 -6.56 -19.15
CA ASP A 170 -23.30 -6.26 -17.79
C ASP A 170 -22.10 -7.15 -17.47
N LEU A 171 -20.90 -6.57 -17.45
CA LEU A 171 -19.64 -7.29 -17.25
C LEU A 171 -19.10 -6.95 -15.87
N PRO A 172 -19.05 -7.89 -14.93
CA PRO A 172 -18.75 -7.60 -13.53
C PRO A 172 -17.25 -7.38 -13.26
N ALA A 173 -16.58 -6.55 -14.07
CA ALA A 173 -15.21 -6.13 -13.84
C ALA A 173 -15.14 -5.31 -12.55
N ARG A 174 -14.28 -5.71 -11.63
CA ARG A 174 -14.08 -5.02 -10.35
C ARG A 174 -13.08 -3.89 -10.51
N VAL A 175 -13.53 -2.67 -10.23
CA VAL A 175 -12.70 -1.47 -10.33
C VAL A 175 -12.70 -0.76 -8.99
N VAL A 176 -11.52 -0.58 -8.43
CA VAL A 176 -11.33 0.20 -7.21
C VAL A 176 -11.56 1.69 -7.51
N ASP A 177 -12.49 2.31 -6.80
CA ASP A 177 -12.90 3.72 -6.98
C ASP A 177 -12.29 4.69 -5.95
N THR A 178 -11.55 4.16 -4.98
CA THR A 178 -10.89 4.95 -3.94
C THR A 178 -9.79 5.81 -4.55
N ASP A 179 -9.83 7.12 -4.31
CA ASP A 179 -8.77 8.02 -4.74
C ASP A 179 -7.51 7.77 -3.90
N VAL A 180 -6.56 7.05 -4.48
CA VAL A 180 -5.29 6.72 -3.83
C VAL A 180 -4.14 7.50 -4.46
N PHE A 181 -3.37 8.17 -3.61
CA PHE A 181 -2.08 8.73 -3.95
C PHE A 181 -0.96 7.78 -3.51
N VAL A 182 0.06 7.62 -4.33
CA VAL A 182 1.23 6.80 -4.02
C VAL A 182 2.47 7.62 -4.34
N LEU A 183 3.28 7.90 -3.31
CA LEU A 183 4.50 8.69 -3.45
C LEU A 183 5.45 8.04 -4.45
N GLY A 184 6.10 8.83 -5.30
CA GLY A 184 7.04 8.33 -6.31
C GLY A 184 6.38 7.67 -7.52
N SER A 185 5.05 7.58 -7.59
CA SER A 185 4.32 7.26 -8.83
C SER A 185 4.37 8.48 -9.76
N GLY A 186 5.52 8.67 -10.42
CA GLY A 186 5.92 9.86 -11.19
C GLY A 186 5.15 10.16 -12.47
N VAL A 187 3.93 9.64 -12.64
CA VAL A 187 3.08 9.93 -13.79
C VAL A 187 1.64 9.94 -13.29
N GLN A 188 0.91 11.03 -13.50
CA GLN A 188 -0.55 10.96 -13.54
C GLN A 188 -0.88 9.88 -14.58
N ALA A 189 -1.23 8.68 -14.13
CA ALA A 189 -1.62 7.62 -15.04
C ALA A 189 -2.72 8.18 -15.95
N ASN A 190 -2.47 8.19 -17.26
CA ASN A 190 -3.49 8.55 -18.24
C ASN A 190 -4.77 7.81 -17.84
N LYS A 191 -5.89 8.53 -17.70
CA LYS A 191 -7.17 7.90 -17.36
C LYS A 191 -7.45 6.84 -18.42
N ILE A 192 -7.36 5.57 -18.03
CA ILE A 192 -7.78 4.47 -18.88
C ILE A 192 -9.27 4.38 -18.68
N TYR A 193 -10.02 4.72 -19.72
CA TYR A 193 -11.45 4.51 -19.74
C TYR A 193 -11.71 3.04 -20.08
N LEU A 194 -12.39 2.37 -19.16
CA LEU A 194 -13.00 1.08 -19.42
C LEU A 194 -14.24 1.34 -20.29
N ASP A 195 -14.03 1.41 -21.60
CA ASP A 195 -15.11 1.68 -22.56
C ASP A 195 -16.10 0.49 -22.58
N ASN A 196 -17.40 0.78 -22.45
CA ASN A 196 -18.50 -0.19 -22.61
C ASN A 196 -18.50 -1.39 -21.63
N LEU A 197 -18.00 -1.17 -20.41
CA LEU A 197 -18.10 -2.12 -19.30
C LEU A 197 -19.14 -1.64 -18.29
N SER A 198 -19.98 -2.55 -17.78
CA SER A 198 -20.78 -2.27 -16.59
C SER A 198 -19.88 -2.43 -15.37
N VAL A 199 -19.18 -1.36 -15.04
CA VAL A 199 -18.13 -1.38 -14.02
C VAL A 199 -18.75 -1.44 -12.63
N HIS A 200 -18.33 -2.44 -11.84
CA HIS A 200 -18.65 -2.49 -10.42
C HIS A 200 -17.57 -1.75 -9.65
N HIS A 201 -17.89 -0.49 -9.34
CA HIS A 201 -17.08 0.33 -8.47
C HIS A 201 -17.14 -0.22 -7.05
N VAL A 202 -15.97 -0.52 -6.50
CA VAL A 202 -15.82 -0.98 -5.12
C VAL A 202 -14.81 -0.11 -4.41
N LYS A 203 -15.07 0.18 -3.14
CA LYS A 203 -14.04 0.76 -2.27
C LYS A 203 -12.87 -0.20 -2.16
N SER A 204 -11.68 0.36 -1.99
CA SER A 204 -10.48 -0.40 -1.68
C SER A 204 -10.75 -1.33 -0.49
N THR A 205 -10.34 -2.59 -0.63
CA THR A 205 -10.32 -3.53 0.49
C THR A 205 -9.16 -3.26 1.44
N ASN A 206 -8.17 -2.47 1.01
CA ASN A 206 -7.17 -1.89 1.91
C ASN A 206 -7.74 -0.59 2.50
N THR A 207 -8.24 -0.68 3.72
CA THR A 207 -8.84 0.42 4.46
C THR A 207 -7.87 1.56 4.77
N VAL A 208 -6.55 1.32 4.74
CA VAL A 208 -5.54 2.39 4.90
C VAL A 208 -5.71 3.47 3.84
N TYR A 209 -6.06 3.10 2.61
CA TYR A 209 -6.27 4.07 1.53
C TYR A 209 -7.48 4.99 1.75
N ASN A 210 -8.37 4.68 2.69
CA ASN A 210 -9.41 5.63 3.09
C ASN A 210 -8.83 6.88 3.77
N TYR A 211 -7.60 6.80 4.31
CA TYR A 211 -6.86 7.93 4.86
C TYR A 211 -5.95 8.62 3.82
N ASP A 212 -5.84 8.07 2.60
CA ASP A 212 -4.99 8.60 1.52
C ASP A 212 -5.80 9.43 0.51
N THR A 213 -6.81 10.15 1.01
CA THR A 213 -7.74 10.96 0.22
C THR A 213 -7.45 12.45 0.39
N LEU A 214 -7.88 13.25 -0.58
CA LEU A 214 -7.82 14.72 -0.45
C LEU A 214 -8.59 15.23 0.77
N GLU A 215 -9.72 14.62 1.11
CA GLU A 215 -10.50 15.03 2.29
C GLU A 215 -9.73 14.80 3.59
N THR A 216 -9.06 13.65 3.72
CA THR A 216 -8.23 13.37 4.90
C THR A 216 -7.02 14.31 4.96
N LEU A 217 -6.36 14.60 3.83
CA LEU A 217 -5.26 15.57 3.78
C LEU A 217 -5.70 16.93 4.34
N GLU A 218 -6.83 17.46 3.87
CA GLU A 218 -7.36 18.74 4.32
C GLU A 218 -7.66 18.75 5.82
N GLY A 219 -8.30 17.67 6.33
CA GLY A 219 -8.58 17.54 7.75
C GLY A 219 -7.32 17.47 8.62
N ILE A 220 -6.27 16.79 8.16
CA ILE A 220 -4.99 16.70 8.87
C ILE A 220 -4.22 18.01 8.80
N LEU A 221 -4.19 18.68 7.65
CA LEU A 221 -3.57 20.01 7.52
C LEU A 221 -4.23 21.02 8.46
N GLU A 222 -5.56 20.99 8.57
CA GLU A 222 -6.28 21.81 9.53
C GLU A 222 -5.97 21.42 10.98
N LEU A 223 -5.93 20.12 11.31
CA LEU A 223 -5.56 19.65 12.64
C LEU A 223 -4.13 20.09 13.04
N GLU A 224 -3.19 20.07 12.10
CA GLU A 224 -1.77 20.34 12.37
C GLU A 224 -1.39 21.83 12.24
N PHE A 225 -2.04 22.59 11.36
CA PHE A 225 -1.68 23.98 11.05
C PHE A 225 -2.86 24.96 11.19
N GLY A 226 -4.06 24.48 11.51
CA GLY A 226 -5.26 25.28 11.77
C GLY A 226 -5.15 26.10 13.04
N PHE A 227 -4.55 25.53 14.09
CA PHE A 227 -4.61 26.02 15.46
C PHE A 227 -3.23 26.24 16.05
N ARG A 228 -3.13 27.19 17.00
CA ARG A 228 -1.88 27.45 17.72
C ARG A 228 -1.57 26.29 18.66
N GLU A 229 -2.56 25.92 19.48
CA GLU A 229 -2.50 24.77 20.39
C GLU A 229 -3.00 23.50 19.69
N SER A 230 -2.49 23.26 18.47
CA SER A 230 -2.75 22.03 17.71
C SER A 230 -2.24 20.79 18.44
N LEU A 231 -2.84 19.63 18.17
CA LEU A 231 -2.43 18.33 18.72
C LEU A 231 -0.91 18.11 18.58
N ALA A 232 -0.35 18.35 17.39
CA ALA A 232 1.07 18.20 17.12
C ALA A 232 1.94 19.15 17.95
N ALA A 233 1.53 20.41 18.10
CA ALA A 233 2.28 21.41 18.88
C ALA A 233 2.28 21.07 20.38
N VAL A 234 1.12 20.71 20.94
CA VAL A 234 1.00 20.40 22.37
C VAL A 234 1.75 19.12 22.71
N ILE A 235 1.63 18.06 21.91
CA ILE A 235 2.36 16.80 22.14
C ILE A 235 3.88 17.01 22.07
N THR A 236 4.37 17.76 21.10
CA THR A 236 5.82 17.96 20.95
C THR A 236 6.40 18.84 22.06
N SER A 237 5.66 19.86 22.51
CA SER A 237 6.00 20.64 23.71
C SER A 237 6.05 19.76 24.97
N LEU A 238 5.10 18.83 25.11
CA LEU A 238 5.09 17.87 26.20
C LEU A 238 6.27 16.88 26.12
N CYS A 239 6.60 16.39 24.93
CA CYS A 239 7.78 15.55 24.69
C CYS A 239 9.05 16.27 25.14
N TRP A 240 9.20 17.55 24.78
CA TRP A 240 10.32 18.39 25.20
C TRP A 240 10.40 18.52 26.73
N SER A 241 9.26 18.76 27.38
CA SER A 241 9.17 18.86 28.84
C SER A 241 9.62 17.57 29.54
N TYR A 242 9.21 16.40 29.04
CA TYR A 242 9.67 15.12 29.57
C TYR A 242 11.13 14.82 29.26
N CYS A 243 11.63 15.21 28.08
CA CYS A 243 13.05 15.07 27.77
C CYS A 243 13.91 15.86 28.77
N ASN A 244 13.53 17.09 29.08
CA ASN A 244 14.22 17.90 30.09
C ASN A 244 14.13 17.28 31.49
N HIS A 245 12.92 16.90 31.92
CA HIS A 245 12.71 16.30 33.24
C HIS A 245 13.56 15.04 33.45
N TYR A 246 13.64 14.19 32.43
CA TYR A 246 14.39 12.93 32.48
C TYR A 246 15.83 13.01 31.98
N HIS A 247 16.32 14.21 31.65
CA HIS A 247 17.67 14.45 31.11
C HIS A 247 17.98 13.55 29.89
N VAL A 248 17.00 13.44 28.99
CA VAL A 248 17.11 12.66 27.75
C VAL A 248 18.04 13.42 26.78
N PRO A 249 19.06 12.76 26.18
CA PRO A 249 19.86 13.38 25.14
C PRO A 249 18.99 13.78 23.94
N THR A 250 19.35 14.85 23.22
CA THR A 250 18.52 15.37 22.11
C THR A 250 19.20 15.20 20.75
N ASN A 251 19.94 14.10 20.59
CA ASN A 251 20.66 13.83 19.35
C ASN A 251 19.72 13.37 18.25
N SER A 252 18.69 12.60 18.61
CA SER A 252 17.86 11.87 17.65
C SER A 252 16.41 11.72 18.13
N ALA A 253 15.45 12.04 17.26
CA ALA A 253 14.04 11.74 17.45
C ALA A 253 13.47 11.00 16.23
N VAL A 254 12.57 10.04 16.46
CA VAL A 254 11.72 9.47 15.41
C VAL A 254 10.26 9.77 15.73
N HIS A 255 9.53 10.25 14.72
CA HIS A 255 8.10 10.53 14.80
C HIS A 255 7.37 9.56 13.86
N LEU A 256 6.84 8.49 14.44
CA LEU A 256 6.01 7.50 13.77
C LEU A 256 4.57 8.03 13.67
N GLY A 257 4.01 8.02 12.46
CA GLY A 257 2.71 8.64 12.17
C GLY A 257 2.82 10.15 11.94
N THR A 258 3.94 10.65 11.39
CA THR A 258 4.23 12.09 11.31
C THR A 258 3.22 12.93 10.50
N ALA A 259 2.28 12.30 9.79
CA ALA A 259 1.23 12.97 9.05
C ALA A 259 1.79 14.02 8.06
N THR A 260 1.28 15.26 8.08
CA THR A 260 1.78 16.37 7.25
C THR A 260 3.03 17.05 7.79
N GLY A 261 3.65 16.48 8.84
CA GLY A 261 4.99 16.81 9.27
C GLY A 261 5.07 17.82 10.41
N ARG A 262 3.97 18.42 10.89
CA ARG A 262 4.02 19.48 11.90
C ARG A 262 4.81 19.08 13.13
N GLY A 263 4.53 17.91 13.69
CA GLY A 263 5.26 17.43 14.86
C GLY A 263 6.76 17.27 14.59
N SER A 264 7.14 16.78 13.41
CA SER A 264 8.54 16.66 13.02
C SER A 264 9.23 18.02 12.84
N PHE A 265 8.51 19.02 12.30
CA PHE A 265 8.99 20.40 12.24
C PHE A 265 9.23 20.98 13.64
N GLU A 266 8.29 20.82 14.58
CA GLU A 266 8.47 21.28 15.96
C GLU A 266 9.65 20.58 16.66
N LEU A 267 9.79 19.26 16.51
CA LEU A 267 10.91 18.51 17.08
C LEU A 267 12.27 18.97 16.54
N SER A 268 12.34 19.43 15.29
CA SER A 268 13.60 19.92 14.68
C SER A 268 14.21 21.13 15.40
N LYS A 269 13.42 21.86 16.20
CA LYS A 269 13.90 22.97 17.04
C LYS A 269 14.85 22.48 18.13
N HIS A 270 14.63 21.26 18.61
CA HIS A 270 15.26 20.74 19.83
C HIS A 270 16.20 19.56 19.56
N PHE A 271 15.93 18.77 18.53
CA PHE A 271 16.70 17.58 18.20
C PHE A 271 17.69 17.83 17.06
N SER A 272 18.84 17.17 17.11
CA SER A 272 19.88 17.29 16.08
C SER A 272 19.52 16.54 14.79
N GLN A 273 18.73 15.46 14.90
CA GLN A 273 18.16 14.71 13.78
C GLN A 273 16.73 14.28 14.12
N VAL A 274 15.83 14.40 13.13
CA VAL A 274 14.43 13.99 13.23
C VAL A 274 14.09 13.11 12.03
N LEU A 275 13.65 11.88 12.29
CA LEU A 275 13.10 10.98 11.30
C LEU A 275 11.57 11.01 11.39
N GLY A 276 10.89 11.58 10.40
CA GLY A 276 9.44 11.50 10.27
C GLY A 276 9.04 10.30 9.42
N VAL A 277 8.22 9.41 9.97
CA VAL A 277 7.72 8.22 9.27
C VAL A 277 6.21 8.31 9.15
N GLU A 278 5.69 8.12 7.93
CA GLU A 278 4.25 8.12 7.65
C GLU A 278 3.94 7.04 6.61
N MET A 279 2.80 6.38 6.74
CA MET A 279 2.40 5.35 5.77
C MET A 279 1.62 5.92 4.59
N CYS A 280 0.85 6.99 4.82
CA CYS A 280 0.02 7.65 3.84
C CYS A 280 0.87 8.49 2.89
N GLY A 281 0.82 8.16 1.60
CA GLY A 281 1.66 8.81 0.58
C GLY A 281 1.35 10.30 0.49
N ARG A 282 0.07 10.66 0.53
CA ARG A 282 -0.36 12.06 0.35
C ARG A 282 0.02 12.95 1.53
N LEU A 283 -0.05 12.43 2.75
CA LEU A 283 0.33 13.19 3.94
C LEU A 283 1.85 13.43 3.96
N ILE A 284 2.65 12.41 3.65
CA ILE A 284 4.10 12.57 3.63
C ILE A 284 4.58 13.43 2.45
N ASP A 285 3.88 13.39 1.30
CA ASP A 285 4.16 14.27 0.16
C ASP A 285 3.91 15.74 0.51
N ALA A 286 2.85 16.03 1.28
CA ALA A 286 2.61 17.36 1.83
C ALA A 286 3.74 17.80 2.78
N ALA A 287 4.22 16.90 3.65
CA ALA A 287 5.36 17.18 4.53
C ALA A 287 6.65 17.48 3.75
N ILE A 288 6.93 16.70 2.70
CA ILE A 288 8.08 16.90 1.80
C ILE A 288 7.96 18.22 1.04
N SER A 289 6.78 18.54 0.52
CA SER A 289 6.49 19.79 -0.19
C SER A 289 6.73 21.01 0.72
N LEU A 290 6.16 21.01 1.93
CA LEU A 290 6.38 22.07 2.93
C LEU A 290 7.87 22.20 3.31
N LYS A 291 8.57 21.08 3.51
CA LYS A 291 10.01 21.06 3.79
C LYS A 291 10.83 21.68 2.66
N SER A 292 10.39 21.54 1.40
CA SER A 292 11.06 22.12 0.23
C SER A 292 10.78 23.62 0.04
N GLY A 293 10.03 24.25 0.94
CA GLY A 293 9.65 25.67 0.88
C GLY A 293 8.41 25.94 0.02
N GLN A 294 7.71 24.90 -0.44
CA GLN A 294 6.45 25.06 -1.16
C GLN A 294 5.33 25.42 -0.18
N GLN A 295 4.37 26.20 -0.68
CA GLN A 295 3.14 26.54 0.01
C GLN A 295 2.04 25.55 -0.37
N ILE A 296 1.19 25.18 0.59
CA ILE A 296 0.00 24.37 0.34
C ILE A 296 -1.24 25.23 0.58
N THR A 297 -2.08 25.39 -0.43
CA THR A 297 -3.37 26.08 -0.31
C THR A 297 -4.47 25.08 0.02
N CYS A 298 -5.07 25.20 1.20
CA CYS A 298 -6.21 24.38 1.61
C CYS A 298 -7.49 24.76 0.85
N LYS A 299 -8.50 23.88 0.85
CA LYS A 299 -9.81 24.12 0.19
C LYS A 299 -10.54 25.37 0.69
N ASN A 300 -10.31 25.78 1.93
CA ASN A 300 -10.89 26.99 2.52
C ASN A 300 -10.13 28.29 2.10
N GLY A 301 -9.12 28.18 1.24
CA GLY A 301 -8.29 29.30 0.77
C GLY A 301 -7.20 29.72 1.76
N LYS A 302 -7.03 29.01 2.88
CA LYS A 302 -5.91 29.25 3.80
C LYS A 302 -4.64 28.64 3.22
N ASP A 303 -3.60 29.46 3.16
CA ASP A 303 -2.28 28.98 2.79
C ASP A 303 -1.48 28.52 4.01
N ILE A 304 -0.80 27.38 3.85
CA ILE A 304 0.12 26.82 4.82
C ILE A 304 1.54 26.95 4.25
N SER A 305 2.39 27.65 5.00
CA SER A 305 3.82 27.76 4.76
C SER A 305 4.56 27.62 6.08
N LEU A 306 5.77 27.05 6.02
CA LEU A 306 6.64 26.95 7.18
C LEU A 306 7.27 28.31 7.49
N ASN A 307 7.53 28.57 8.77
CA ASN A 307 8.30 29.74 9.20
C ASN A 307 9.78 29.36 9.39
N ASP A 308 10.64 30.38 9.51
CA ASP A 308 12.09 30.19 9.65
C ASP A 308 12.53 29.64 11.03
N SER A 309 11.58 29.36 11.94
CA SER A 309 11.93 28.82 13.27
C SER A 309 12.29 27.32 13.26
N TYR A 310 12.07 26.63 12.14
CA TYR A 310 12.32 25.19 11.99
C TYR A 310 13.69 24.90 11.38
N ASN A 311 14.38 23.85 11.86
CA ASN A 311 15.66 23.41 11.30
C ASN A 311 15.42 22.31 10.26
N LEU A 312 14.99 22.67 9.06
CA LEU A 312 14.52 21.72 8.03
C LEU A 312 15.59 20.72 7.56
N ASP A 313 16.87 21.09 7.62
CA ASP A 313 17.99 20.20 7.26
C ASP A 313 18.17 19.03 8.23
N ARG A 314 17.57 19.12 9.43
CA ARG A 314 17.63 18.05 10.43
C ARG A 314 16.57 16.97 10.21
N ILE A 315 15.68 17.14 9.23
CA ILE A 315 14.51 16.30 9.05
C ILE A 315 14.67 15.40 7.84
N ILE A 316 14.42 14.11 8.02
CA ILE A 316 14.28 13.14 6.93
C ILE A 316 12.87 12.56 7.02
N PHE A 317 12.15 12.52 5.89
CA PHE A 317 10.85 11.85 5.79
C PHE A 317 11.00 10.52 5.06
N LYS A 318 10.36 9.47 5.58
CA LYS A 318 10.29 8.14 4.94
C LYS A 318 8.85 7.62 4.93
N GLN A 319 8.41 7.14 3.77
CA GLN A 319 7.13 6.43 3.68
C GLN A 319 7.33 4.97 4.05
N LEU A 320 6.73 4.51 5.16
CA LEU A 320 6.85 3.11 5.62
C LEU A 320 5.50 2.61 6.16
N THR A 321 5.18 1.35 5.91
CA THR A 321 3.94 0.69 6.35
C THR A 321 4.08 -0.04 7.70
N TRP A 322 5.31 -0.21 8.20
CA TRP A 322 5.63 -0.71 9.54
C TRP A 322 6.97 -0.13 10.05
N VAL A 323 7.34 -0.47 11.30
CA VAL A 323 8.63 -0.10 11.89
C VAL A 323 9.71 -1.08 11.45
N SER A 324 10.34 -0.79 10.31
CA SER A 324 11.31 -1.66 9.63
C SER A 324 12.68 -1.67 10.33
N ASN A 325 13.49 -2.72 10.10
CA ASN A 325 14.78 -2.92 10.81
C ASN A 325 15.79 -1.79 10.56
N GLU A 326 15.60 -1.02 9.50
CA GLU A 326 16.40 0.16 9.13
C GLU A 326 16.08 1.40 9.99
N ILE A 327 15.05 1.33 10.85
CA ILE A 327 14.82 2.32 11.89
C ILE A 327 15.66 1.93 13.12
N ASP A 328 16.75 2.66 13.31
CA ASP A 328 17.64 2.53 14.47
C ASP A 328 17.04 3.08 15.77
N SER A 329 17.76 2.92 16.88
CA SER A 329 17.36 3.49 18.18
C SER A 329 17.50 5.02 18.25
N HIS A 330 16.51 5.69 18.81
CA HIS A 330 16.44 7.15 18.97
C HIS A 330 16.33 7.55 20.44
N ASP A 331 16.69 8.80 20.77
CA ASP A 331 16.55 9.32 22.13
C ASP A 331 15.08 9.61 22.47
N LEU A 332 14.30 10.09 21.49
CA LEU A 332 12.85 10.21 21.56
C LEU A 332 12.20 9.34 20.47
N VAL A 333 11.27 8.48 20.87
CA VAL A 333 10.34 7.78 19.97
C VAL A 333 8.94 8.35 20.21
N LEU A 334 8.43 9.14 19.28
CA LEU A 334 7.06 9.66 19.32
C LEU A 334 6.19 8.86 18.36
N ILE A 335 5.04 8.37 18.85
CA ILE A 335 4.00 7.73 18.03
C ILE A 335 2.73 8.55 18.15
N THR A 336 2.23 9.00 17.01
CA THR A 336 0.91 9.62 16.86
C THR A 336 0.12 8.82 15.83
N HIS A 337 -1.20 9.04 15.78
CA HIS A 337 -2.07 8.48 14.74
C HIS A 337 -2.05 6.93 14.60
N LEU A 338 -1.83 6.22 15.71
CA LEU A 338 -1.80 4.75 15.72
C LEU A 338 -3.18 4.14 15.37
N ASP A 339 -4.25 4.91 15.50
CA ASP A 339 -5.61 4.57 15.05
C ASP A 339 -5.73 4.43 13.52
N ARG A 340 -4.82 5.03 12.74
CA ARG A 340 -4.86 4.98 11.28
C ARG A 340 -4.25 3.71 10.68
N VAL A 341 -3.43 2.97 11.44
CA VAL A 341 -2.67 1.83 10.89
C VAL A 341 -3.46 0.52 11.00
N GLN A 342 -3.32 -0.37 10.00
CA GLN A 342 -4.03 -1.65 9.98
C GLN A 342 -3.56 -2.63 11.06
N ASN A 343 -2.26 -2.62 11.36
CA ASN A 343 -1.66 -3.51 12.35
C ASN A 343 -0.90 -2.72 13.42
N PRO A 344 -1.59 -2.14 14.41
CA PRO A 344 -0.96 -1.38 15.49
C PRO A 344 0.13 -2.18 16.23
N LYS A 345 -0.02 -3.51 16.33
CA LYS A 345 0.99 -4.37 16.96
C LYS A 345 2.34 -4.32 16.24
N ALA A 346 2.35 -4.26 14.91
CA ALA A 346 3.58 -4.14 14.12
C ALA A 346 4.33 -2.82 14.40
N TRP A 347 3.59 -1.77 14.79
CA TRP A 347 4.17 -0.47 15.17
C TRP A 347 4.62 -0.43 16.63
N LEU A 348 4.01 -1.24 17.51
CA LEU A 348 4.32 -1.27 18.94
C LEU A 348 5.43 -2.27 19.32
N VAL A 349 5.57 -3.38 18.59
CA VAL A 349 6.43 -4.51 19.01
C VAL A 349 7.92 -4.17 19.13
N ARG A 350 8.40 -3.21 18.34
CA ARG A 350 9.80 -2.75 18.34
C ARG A 350 10.03 -1.45 19.11
N VAL A 351 9.01 -0.85 19.72
CA VAL A 351 9.16 0.44 20.42
C VAL A 351 10.25 0.40 21.47
N TRP A 352 10.38 -0.70 22.22
CA TRP A 352 11.46 -0.88 23.18
C TRP A 352 12.84 -0.93 22.51
N GLU A 353 12.96 -1.56 21.35
CA GLU A 353 14.21 -1.73 20.61
C GLU A 353 14.68 -0.40 20.02
N ILE A 354 13.75 0.37 19.44
CA ILE A 354 14.06 1.66 18.81
C ILE A 354 14.11 2.84 19.81
N THR A 355 13.87 2.58 21.09
CA THR A 355 14.08 3.58 22.15
C THR A 355 15.45 3.33 22.78
N LYS A 356 16.33 4.34 22.81
CA LYS A 356 17.63 4.21 23.50
C LYS A 356 17.45 3.98 25.00
N PRO A 357 18.42 3.34 25.70
CA PRO A 357 18.32 3.08 27.14
C PRO A 357 18.04 4.32 28.01
N LYS A 358 18.60 5.49 27.64
CA LYS A 358 18.36 6.77 28.32
C LYS A 358 17.18 7.57 27.72
N GLY A 359 16.62 7.08 26.63
CA GLY A 359 15.55 7.72 25.88
C GLY A 359 14.17 7.56 26.52
N ILE A 360 13.17 8.08 25.82
CA ILE A 360 11.75 7.94 26.15
C ILE A 360 10.94 7.57 24.90
N ALA A 361 9.89 6.78 25.10
CA ALA A 361 8.84 6.58 24.11
C ALA A 361 7.57 7.30 24.56
N VAL A 362 6.96 8.06 23.65
CA VAL A 362 5.73 8.82 23.87
C VAL A 362 4.70 8.33 22.86
N ILE A 363 3.51 7.96 23.33
CA ILE A 363 2.40 7.55 22.47
C ILE A 363 1.22 8.46 22.79
N ALA A 364 0.71 9.12 21.75
CA ALA A 364 -0.44 10.01 21.84
C ALA A 364 -1.61 9.49 21.01
N SER A 365 -2.75 9.31 21.67
CA SER A 365 -4.02 8.87 21.07
C SER A 365 -5.01 10.02 21.08
N LYS A 366 -5.40 10.52 19.90
CA LYS A 366 -6.41 11.59 19.79
C LYS A 366 -7.78 11.13 20.32
N ASP A 367 -8.15 9.88 20.04
CA ASP A 367 -9.44 9.27 20.39
C ASP A 367 -9.43 8.55 21.75
N GLY A 368 -8.30 8.54 22.46
CA GLY A 368 -8.12 7.83 23.72
C GLY A 368 -8.09 6.30 23.63
N SER A 369 -8.14 5.72 22.43
CA SER A 369 -8.15 4.25 22.25
C SER A 369 -6.85 3.59 22.71
N TRP A 370 -5.72 4.29 22.61
CA TRP A 370 -4.40 3.86 23.06
C TRP A 370 -4.01 4.52 24.39
N ASN A 371 -4.68 4.11 25.46
CA ASN A 371 -4.37 4.48 26.84
C ASN A 371 -3.35 3.54 27.51
N LYS A 372 -3.02 3.80 28.78
CA LYS A 372 -2.06 3.01 29.56
C LYS A 372 -2.45 1.53 29.62
N GLU A 373 -3.72 1.22 29.83
CA GLU A 373 -4.24 -0.14 29.99
C GLU A 373 -4.09 -0.95 28.70
N SER A 374 -4.54 -0.39 27.58
CA SER A 374 -4.44 -1.02 26.25
C SER A 374 -2.99 -1.20 25.79
N LEU A 375 -2.11 -0.25 26.08
CA LEU A 375 -0.68 -0.31 25.74
C LEU A 375 0.12 -1.23 26.67
N HIS A 376 -0.38 -1.49 27.89
CA HIS A 376 0.36 -2.24 28.89
C HIS A 376 0.80 -3.62 28.39
N HIS A 377 -0.09 -4.37 27.74
CA HIS A 377 0.25 -5.71 27.25
C HIS A 377 1.38 -5.69 26.21
N HIS A 378 1.45 -4.64 25.39
CA HIS A 378 2.43 -4.51 24.31
C HIS A 378 3.80 -4.02 24.80
N LEU A 379 3.82 -3.08 25.74
CA LEU A 379 5.04 -2.34 26.09
C LEU A 379 5.63 -2.78 27.45
N SER A 380 4.79 -3.19 28.40
CA SER A 380 5.23 -3.53 29.76
C SER A 380 6.29 -4.64 29.87
N PRO A 381 6.46 -5.60 28.92
CA PRO A 381 7.52 -6.58 29.03
C PRO A 381 8.94 -5.97 29.06
N LYS A 382 9.14 -4.81 28.43
CA LYS A 382 10.45 -4.17 28.28
C LYS A 382 10.49 -2.71 28.74
N LEU A 383 9.35 -2.03 28.72
CA LEU A 383 9.21 -0.64 29.11
C LEU A 383 8.33 -0.50 30.36
N LYS A 384 8.50 0.59 31.11
CA LYS A 384 7.66 1.00 32.22
C LYS A 384 6.97 2.32 31.86
N CYS A 385 5.65 2.36 32.01
CA CYS A 385 4.89 3.60 31.92
C CYS A 385 5.25 4.50 33.10
N VAL A 386 5.75 5.71 32.82
CA VAL A 386 6.15 6.70 33.83
C VAL A 386 5.16 7.87 33.93
N SER A 387 4.32 8.06 32.90
CA SER A 387 3.24 9.04 32.90
C SER A 387 2.10 8.59 31.98
N SER A 388 0.88 8.96 32.34
CA SER A 388 -0.33 8.81 31.53
C SER A 388 -1.25 9.97 31.89
N GLN A 389 -1.54 10.86 30.94
CA GLN A 389 -2.33 12.06 31.19
C GLN A 389 -3.17 12.43 29.97
N GLU A 390 -4.29 13.10 30.24
CA GLU A 390 -5.06 13.80 29.22
C GLU A 390 -4.43 15.16 28.95
N VAL A 391 -4.39 15.54 27.68
CA VAL A 391 -3.72 16.74 27.20
C VAL A 391 -4.69 17.48 26.30
N PRO A 392 -5.10 18.71 26.67
CA PRO A 392 -6.00 19.50 25.86
C PRO A 392 -5.31 19.99 24.58
N PHE A 393 -6.06 20.05 23.50
CA PHE A 393 -5.64 20.63 22.22
C PHE A 393 -6.85 21.22 21.50
N GLU A 394 -6.60 22.13 20.58
CA GLU A 394 -7.64 22.73 19.73
C GLU A 394 -7.79 21.98 18.41
N ASP A 395 -9.03 21.70 18.01
CA ASP A 395 -9.39 21.31 16.66
C ASP A 395 -10.65 22.03 16.16
N ARG A 396 -11.18 21.60 15.01
CA ARG A 396 -12.33 22.24 14.35
C ARG A 396 -13.62 22.24 15.21
N ASP A 397 -13.74 21.29 16.14
CA ASP A 397 -14.92 21.14 16.98
C ASP A 397 -14.75 21.86 18.34
N GLY A 398 -13.58 22.47 18.57
CA GLY A 398 -13.25 23.22 19.78
C GLY A 398 -12.09 22.60 20.57
N GLU A 399 -12.17 22.69 21.90
CA GLU A 399 -11.20 22.06 22.79
C GLU A 399 -11.49 20.56 22.92
N SER A 400 -10.47 19.75 22.66
CA SER A 400 -10.50 18.28 22.73
C SER A 400 -9.36 17.77 23.60
N ASN A 401 -9.43 16.52 24.07
CA ASN A 401 -8.39 15.91 24.89
C ASN A 401 -7.77 14.70 24.20
N ALA A 402 -6.44 14.63 24.17
CA ALA A 402 -5.70 13.45 23.73
C ALA A 402 -5.11 12.73 24.95
N VAL A 403 -5.08 11.40 24.90
CA VAL A 403 -4.39 10.60 25.92
C VAL A 403 -2.93 10.46 25.52
N VAL A 404 -2.01 10.92 26.37
CA VAL A 404 -0.57 10.81 26.16
C VAL A 404 0.05 9.93 27.24
N THR A 405 0.77 8.89 26.80
CA THR A 405 1.52 7.99 27.68
C THR A 405 3.01 8.10 27.41
N VAL A 406 3.81 8.02 28.49
CA VAL A 406 5.28 8.11 28.43
C VAL A 406 5.89 6.86 29.04
N TRP A 407 6.88 6.31 28.34
CA TRP A 407 7.48 5.01 28.65
C TRP A 407 9.00 5.11 28.65
N LYS A 408 9.63 4.36 29.57
CA LYS A 408 11.09 4.24 29.69
C LYS A 408 11.50 2.78 29.78
N HIS A 409 12.75 2.46 29.43
CA HIS A 409 13.33 1.15 29.72
C HIS A 409 13.26 0.82 31.21
N LYS A 410 13.04 -0.47 31.50
CA LYS A 410 12.98 -1.02 32.86
C LYS A 410 14.35 -1.17 33.50
#